data_AF-M5RIV3-F1
#
_entry.id   AF-M5RIV3-F1
#
_cell.length_a   1.000
_cell.length_b   1.000
_cell.length_c   1.000
_cell.angle_alpha   90.00
_cell.angle_beta   90.00
_cell.angle_gamma   90.00
#
_symmetry.space_group_name_H-M   'P 1'
#
loop_
_entity.id
_entity.type
_entity.pdbx_description
1 polymer ?
#
loop_
_entity_poly.entity_id
_entity_poly.type
_entity_poly.pdbx_seq_one_letter_code
_entity_poly.pdbx_strand_id
1 'polypeptide(L)'
;MSKRTRFLVDPKVQWSIAARVAAHWAIFLMCLVSINVCVRVFAAVIDQPFWDAVQSAIQAQTPIVVVMFVLLPVFLRDTLVMSNRFAGPMYRLRTALSGLARGESIKAIKFRTGDFWLSAADDFNVVLVQLNSLKNENEQLRNEINALRDEHVGV
;
A
#
# COMPACT_ATOMS: atom_id res chain seq x y z
N MET A 1 -3.99 26.30 5.94
CA MET A 1 -3.11 25.18 6.36
C MET A 1 -3.35 24.00 5.40
N SER A 2 -2.59 23.93 4.30
CA SER A 2 -2.76 22.91 3.26
C SER A 2 -2.26 21.56 3.77
N LYS A 3 -3.17 20.71 4.25
CA LYS A 3 -2.91 19.33 4.64
C LYS A 3 -2.51 18.56 3.38
N ARG A 4 -1.20 18.45 3.10
CA ARG A 4 -0.66 17.66 1.97
C ARG A 4 -0.93 16.18 2.22
N THR A 5 -2.12 15.72 1.87
CA THR A 5 -2.44 14.28 1.79
C THR A 5 -1.98 13.79 0.43
N ARG A 6 -0.72 13.36 0.32
CA ARG A 6 -0.28 12.61 -0.86
C ARG A 6 -1.07 11.30 -0.88
N PHE A 7 -2.07 11.23 -1.77
CA PHE A 7 -2.95 10.08 -1.92
C PHE A 7 -2.21 8.84 -2.46
N LEU A 8 -1.06 9.05 -3.12
CA LEU A 8 -0.16 7.97 -3.54
C LEU A 8 1.23 8.17 -2.92
N VAL A 9 1.63 7.23 -2.07
CA VAL A 9 2.97 7.19 -1.47
C VAL A 9 3.95 6.45 -2.39
N ASP A 10 3.47 5.40 -3.06
CA ASP A 10 4.22 4.65 -4.08
C ASP A 10 3.31 4.38 -5.29
N PRO A 11 3.31 5.28 -6.30
CA PRO A 11 2.44 5.13 -7.46
C PRO A 11 2.74 3.85 -8.25
N LYS A 12 3.96 3.32 -8.23
CA LYS A 12 4.31 2.11 -9.00
C LYS A 12 3.63 0.87 -8.42
N VAL A 13 3.68 0.71 -7.09
CA VAL A 13 3.03 -0.42 -6.41
C VAL A 13 1.51 -0.29 -6.48
N GLN A 14 1.00 0.93 -6.30
CA GLN A 14 -0.44 1.19 -6.25
C GLN A 14 -1.12 1.02 -7.61
N TRP A 15 -0.47 1.44 -8.70
CA TRP A 15 -0.95 1.16 -10.05
C TRP A 15 -0.92 -0.34 -10.38
N SER A 16 0.08 -1.07 -9.90
CA SER A 16 0.13 -2.54 -10.06
C SER A 16 -1.05 -3.23 -9.37
N ILE A 17 -1.39 -2.81 -8.14
CA ILE A 17 -2.56 -3.32 -7.40
C ILE A 17 -3.85 -2.95 -8.14
N ALA A 18 -4.02 -1.67 -8.52
CA ALA A 18 -5.20 -1.22 -9.23
C ALA A 18 -5.42 -1.95 -10.56
N ALA A 19 -4.36 -2.12 -11.36
CA ALA A 19 -4.42 -2.85 -12.62
C ALA A 19 -4.79 -4.32 -12.40
N ARG A 20 -4.24 -4.96 -11.37
CA ARG A 20 -4.60 -6.33 -11.01
C ARG A 20 -6.08 -6.43 -10.61
N VAL A 21 -6.57 -5.54 -9.76
CA VAL A 21 -7.99 -5.50 -9.37
C VAL A 21 -8.90 -5.27 -10.58
N ALA A 22 -8.56 -4.32 -11.45
CA ALA A 22 -9.32 -4.05 -12.67
C ALA A 22 -9.33 -5.26 -13.63
N ALA A 23 -8.22 -5.99 -13.76
CA ALA A 23 -8.16 -7.20 -14.57
C ALA A 23 -9.06 -8.32 -14.01
N HIS A 24 -9.01 -8.57 -12.70
CA HIS A 24 -9.91 -9.54 -12.07
C HIS A 24 -11.38 -9.11 -12.19
N TRP A 25 -11.65 -7.81 -12.05
CA TRP A 25 -12.99 -7.25 -12.25
C TRP A 25 -13.51 -7.45 -13.67
N ALA A 26 -12.68 -7.24 -14.69
CA ALA A 26 -13.04 -7.45 -16.08
C ALA A 26 -13.31 -8.93 -16.38
N ILE A 27 -12.46 -9.84 -15.87
CA ILE A 27 -12.68 -11.29 -16.01
C ILE A 27 -13.97 -11.72 -15.31
N PHE A 28 -14.20 -11.23 -14.09
CA PHE A 28 -15.43 -11.51 -13.34
C PHE A 28 -16.68 -11.02 -14.10
N LEU A 29 -16.67 -9.78 -14.60
CA LEU A 29 -17.75 -9.23 -15.39
C LEU A 29 -17.98 -10.04 -16.67
N MET A 30 -16.92 -10.43 -17.36
CA MET A 30 -17.00 -11.27 -18.55
C MET A 30 -17.64 -12.63 -18.24
N CYS A 31 -17.20 -13.31 -17.18
CA CYS A 31 -17.80 -14.58 -16.78
C CYS A 31 -19.28 -14.43 -16.39
N LEU A 32 -19.61 -13.38 -15.64
CA LEU A 32 -20.97 -13.09 -15.20
C LEU A 32 -21.90 -12.85 -16.41
N VAL A 33 -21.48 -12.00 -17.34
CA VAL A 33 -22.24 -11.70 -18.56
C VAL A 33 -22.37 -12.96 -19.42
N SER A 34 -21.28 -13.70 -19.65
CA SER A 34 -21.30 -14.92 -20.46
C SER A 34 -22.26 -15.96 -19.91
N ILE A 35 -22.23 -16.23 -18.59
CA ILE A 35 -23.14 -17.20 -17.98
C ILE A 35 -24.60 -16.76 -18.13
N ASN A 36 -24.90 -15.50 -17.84
CA ASN A 36 -26.27 -14.99 -17.94
C ASN A 36 -26.79 -14.98 -19.39
N VAL A 37 -25.94 -14.61 -20.35
CA VAL A 37 -26.27 -14.67 -21.78
C VAL A 37 -26.53 -16.11 -22.21
N CYS A 38 -25.66 -17.06 -21.86
CA CYS A 38 -25.86 -18.48 -22.18
C CYS A 38 -27.20 -18.98 -21.65
N VAL A 39 -27.50 -18.79 -20.36
CA VAL A 39 -28.76 -19.25 -19.75
C VAL A 39 -29.98 -18.65 -20.47
N ARG A 40 -29.93 -17.36 -20.80
CA ARG A 40 -31.06 -16.67 -21.42
C ARG A 40 -31.25 -17.07 -22.88
N VAL A 41 -30.17 -17.31 -23.62
CA VAL A 41 -30.23 -17.83 -24.99
C VAL A 41 -30.81 -19.23 -25.01
N PHE A 42 -30.36 -20.12 -24.13
CA PHE A 42 -30.92 -21.48 -24.02
C PHE A 42 -32.41 -21.47 -23.71
N ALA A 43 -32.88 -20.53 -22.88
CA ALA A 43 -34.30 -20.40 -22.57
C ALA A 43 -35.12 -19.81 -23.74
N ALA A 44 -34.55 -18.89 -24.52
CA ALA A 44 -35.28 -18.12 -25.54
C ALA A 44 -35.22 -18.71 -26.96
N VAL A 45 -34.28 -19.63 -27.24
CA VAL A 45 -34.10 -20.19 -28.59
C VAL A 45 -35.28 -21.04 -29.07
N ILE A 46 -36.17 -21.45 -28.16
CA ILE A 46 -37.41 -22.17 -28.49
C ILE A 46 -38.42 -21.22 -29.16
N ASP A 47 -38.47 -19.97 -28.71
CA ASP A 47 -39.49 -18.99 -29.11
C ASP A 47 -38.96 -17.99 -30.15
N GLN A 48 -37.64 -17.85 -30.30
CA GLN A 48 -37.00 -16.85 -31.15
C GLN A 48 -35.80 -17.41 -31.91
N PRO A 49 -35.49 -16.86 -33.10
CA PRO A 49 -34.23 -17.15 -33.79
C PRO A 49 -33.01 -16.94 -32.89
N PHE A 50 -31.98 -17.77 -33.07
CA PHE A 50 -30.78 -17.76 -32.23
C PHE A 50 -30.15 -16.37 -32.07
N TRP A 51 -30.03 -15.60 -33.16
CA TRP A 51 -29.42 -14.27 -33.10
C TRP A 51 -30.27 -13.25 -32.33
N ASP A 52 -31.59 -13.33 -32.42
CA ASP A 52 -32.50 -12.47 -31.67
C ASP A 52 -32.46 -12.83 -30.17
N ALA A 53 -32.37 -14.12 -29.84
CA ALA A 53 -32.15 -14.60 -28.49
C ALA A 53 -30.82 -14.10 -27.90
N VAL A 54 -29.73 -14.09 -28.68
CA VAL A 54 -28.42 -13.55 -28.25
C VAL A 54 -28.48 -12.04 -28.05
N GLN A 55 -29.03 -11.29 -29.01
CA GLN A 55 -29.09 -9.84 -28.91
C GLN A 55 -29.95 -9.38 -27.72
N SER A 56 -31.13 -9.99 -27.54
CA SER A 56 -32.00 -9.69 -26.41
C SER A 56 -31.34 -10.07 -25.09
N ALA A 57 -30.59 -11.19 -25.03
CA ALA A 57 -29.86 -11.62 -23.85
C ALA A 57 -28.73 -10.67 -23.45
N ILE A 58 -27.98 -10.14 -24.42
CA ILE A 58 -26.94 -9.14 -24.19
C ILE A 58 -27.56 -7.82 -23.71
N GLN A 59 -28.62 -7.34 -24.35
CA GLN A 59 -29.32 -6.10 -23.95
C GLN A 59 -29.87 -6.19 -22.53
N ALA A 60 -30.33 -7.37 -22.09
CA ALA A 60 -30.78 -7.56 -20.71
C ALA A 60 -29.65 -7.43 -19.68
N GLN A 61 -28.37 -7.53 -20.07
CA GLN A 61 -27.24 -7.34 -19.14
C GLN A 61 -26.87 -5.87 -18.92
N THR A 62 -27.43 -4.93 -19.68
CA THR A 62 -27.10 -3.50 -19.57
C THR A 62 -27.19 -2.97 -18.13
N PRO A 63 -28.24 -3.24 -17.34
CA PRO A 63 -28.31 -2.76 -15.96
C PRO A 63 -27.16 -3.28 -15.09
N ILE A 64 -26.81 -4.56 -15.22
CA ILE A 64 -25.72 -5.19 -14.46
C ILE A 64 -24.37 -4.57 -14.84
N VAL A 65 -24.12 -4.42 -16.14
CA VAL A 65 -22.88 -3.81 -16.66
C VAL A 65 -22.75 -2.37 -16.15
N VAL A 66 -23.81 -1.57 -16.20
CA VAL A 66 -23.82 -0.19 -15.69
C VAL A 66 -23.49 -0.15 -14.20
N VAL A 67 -24.15 -0.97 -13.38
CA VAL A 67 -23.87 -1.06 -11.94
C VAL A 67 -22.40 -1.44 -11.69
N MET A 68 -21.88 -2.41 -12.42
CA MET A 68 -20.48 -2.85 -12.30
C MET A 68 -19.48 -1.75 -12.66
N PHE A 69 -19.75 -0.95 -13.69
CA PHE A 69 -18.91 0.20 -14.02
C PHE A 69 -18.97 1.30 -12.96
N VAL A 70 -20.14 1.56 -12.37
CA VAL A 70 -20.31 2.54 -11.29
C VAL A 70 -19.60 2.09 -10.01
N LEU A 71 -19.59 0.79 -9.71
CA LEU A 71 -18.93 0.24 -8.53
C LEU A 71 -17.41 0.16 -8.67
N LEU A 72 -16.88 -0.05 -9.88
CA LEU A 72 -15.44 -0.15 -10.13
C LEU A 72 -14.61 0.98 -9.48
N PRO A 73 -14.91 2.28 -9.65
CA PRO A 73 -14.13 3.35 -9.01
C PRO A 73 -14.23 3.32 -7.49
N VAL A 74 -15.36 2.87 -6.92
CA VAL A 74 -15.52 2.73 -5.47
C VAL A 74 -14.59 1.64 -4.93
N PHE A 75 -14.58 0.47 -5.57
CA PHE A 75 -13.71 -0.65 -5.20
C PHE A 75 -12.22 -0.32 -5.38
N LEU A 76 -11.86 0.35 -6.48
CA LEU A 76 -10.48 0.79 -6.70
C LEU A 76 -10.06 1.80 -5.63
N ARG A 77 -10.89 2.80 -5.33
CA ARG A 77 -10.60 3.79 -4.28
C ARG A 77 -10.40 3.11 -2.94
N ASP A 78 -11.29 2.22 -2.54
CA ASP A 78 -11.22 1.53 -1.26
C ASP A 78 -9.94 0.68 -1.14
N THR A 79 -9.65 -0.10 -2.19
CA THR A 79 -8.43 -0.93 -2.25
C THR A 79 -7.16 -0.06 -2.18
N LEU A 80 -7.12 1.06 -2.90
CA LEU A 80 -5.99 1.98 -2.89
C LEU A 80 -5.82 2.66 -1.53
N VAL A 81 -6.90 3.07 -0.88
CA VAL A 81 -6.88 3.64 0.48
C VAL A 81 -6.38 2.62 1.49
N MET A 82 -6.81 1.36 1.38
CA MET A 82 -6.29 0.27 2.20
C MET A 82 -4.79 0.06 1.95
N SER A 83 -4.34 0.08 0.69
CA SER A 83 -2.92 -0.04 0.35
C SER A 83 -2.05 1.06 0.98
N ASN A 84 -2.58 2.28 1.13
CA ASN A 84 -1.88 3.39 1.77
C ASN A 84 -1.57 3.12 3.26
N ARG A 85 -2.42 2.34 3.96
CA ARG A 85 -2.17 1.91 5.34
C ARG A 85 -1.01 0.94 5.47
N PHE A 86 -0.57 0.33 4.35
CA PHE A 86 0.64 -0.49 4.28
C PHE A 86 1.85 0.31 3.78
N ALA A 87 1.68 0.99 2.64
CA ALA A 87 2.78 1.65 1.93
C ALA A 87 3.31 2.88 2.68
N GLY A 88 2.43 3.68 3.29
CA GLY A 88 2.81 4.89 4.04
C GLY A 88 3.78 4.61 5.19
N PRO A 89 3.45 3.71 6.12
CA PRO A 89 4.36 3.30 7.20
C PRO A 89 5.69 2.76 6.69
N MET A 90 5.68 1.87 5.70
CA MET A 90 6.90 1.26 5.17
C MET A 90 7.82 2.29 4.51
N TYR A 91 7.24 3.25 3.77
CA TYR A 91 8.00 4.36 3.20
C TYR A 91 8.68 5.20 4.30
N ARG A 92 7.95 5.56 5.35
CA ARG A 92 8.49 6.32 6.50
C ARG A 92 9.62 5.55 7.19
N LEU A 93 9.45 4.25 7.40
CA LEU A 93 10.48 3.38 7.99
C LEU A 93 11.74 3.34 7.12
N ARG A 94 11.58 3.14 5.80
CA ARG A 94 12.70 3.16 4.85
C ARG A 94 13.44 4.49 4.85
N THR A 95 12.72 5.61 4.89
CA THR A 95 13.33 6.95 4.97
C THR A 95 14.14 7.12 6.26
N ALA A 96 13.60 6.69 7.39
CA ALA A 96 14.27 6.76 8.68
C ALA A 96 15.53 5.88 8.73
N LEU A 97 15.45 4.64 8.25
CA LEU A 97 16.62 3.75 8.09
C LEU A 97 17.69 4.37 7.19
N SER A 98 17.28 4.98 6.07
CA SER A 98 18.21 5.63 5.15
C SER A 98 18.91 6.83 5.78
N GLY A 99 18.21 7.60 6.62
CA GLY A 99 18.80 8.72 7.35
C GLY A 99 19.76 8.24 8.45
N LEU A 100 19.38 7.19 9.18
CA LEU A 100 20.24 6.56 10.17
C LEU A 100 21.55 6.03 9.56
N ALA A 101 21.48 5.45 8.35
CA ALA A 101 22.64 5.00 7.60
C ALA A 101 23.57 6.15 7.16
N ARG A 102 23.05 7.37 7.00
CA ARG A 102 23.84 8.58 6.74
C ARG A 102 24.39 9.23 8.01
N GLY A 103 24.15 8.64 9.18
CA GLY A 103 24.57 9.19 10.47
C GLY A 103 23.67 10.32 10.98
N GLU A 104 22.53 10.58 10.35
CA GLU A 104 21.59 11.61 10.80
C GLU A 104 20.98 11.25 12.16
N SER A 105 20.69 12.25 12.99
CA SER A 105 19.92 12.07 14.21
C SER A 105 18.45 11.89 13.86
N ILE A 106 17.97 10.64 13.96
CA ILE A 106 16.58 10.28 13.65
C ILE A 106 15.78 10.20 14.96
N LYS A 107 14.57 10.76 14.95
CA LYS A 107 13.61 10.63 16.07
C LYS A 107 12.81 9.34 15.96
N ALA A 108 12.31 8.86 17.10
CA ALA A 108 11.41 7.72 17.16
C ALA A 108 10.22 7.87 16.20
N ILE A 109 9.87 6.78 15.52
CA ILE A 109 8.77 6.73 14.56
C ILE A 109 7.51 6.29 15.29
N LYS A 110 6.39 6.98 15.04
CA LYS A 110 5.06 6.54 15.43
C LYS A 110 4.13 6.48 14.23
N PHE A 111 3.49 5.33 14.02
CA PHE A 111 2.45 5.16 13.01
C PHE A 111 1.05 5.44 13.57
N ARG A 112 0.06 5.57 12.68
CA ARG A 112 -1.32 5.85 13.07
C ARG A 112 -1.97 4.57 13.61
N THR A 113 -2.89 4.72 14.57
CA THR A 113 -3.78 3.64 15.00
C THR A 113 -4.53 3.04 13.81
N GLY A 114 -4.36 1.73 13.59
CA GLY A 114 -4.92 1.01 12.45
C GLY A 114 -3.99 0.89 11.24
N ASP A 115 -2.77 1.42 11.26
CA ASP A 115 -1.78 1.03 10.25
C ASP A 115 -1.28 -0.40 10.52
N PHE A 116 -0.89 -1.13 9.48
CA PHE A 116 -0.56 -2.56 9.60
C PHE A 116 0.81 -2.85 10.25
N TRP A 117 1.69 -1.84 10.30
CA TRP A 117 3.09 -1.98 10.68
C TRP A 117 3.41 -1.38 12.05
N LEU A 118 2.43 -1.31 12.96
CA LEU A 118 2.61 -0.71 14.29
C LEU A 118 3.79 -1.33 15.06
N SER A 119 3.85 -2.66 15.12
CA SER A 119 4.95 -3.37 15.79
C SER A 119 6.32 -3.09 15.17
N ALA A 120 6.39 -2.97 13.84
CA ALA A 120 7.65 -2.63 13.17
C ALA A 120 8.17 -1.23 13.54
N ALA A 121 7.28 -0.29 13.89
CA ALA A 121 7.72 1.00 14.45
C ALA A 121 8.31 0.83 15.84
N ASP A 122 7.68 -0.01 16.68
CA ASP A 122 8.13 -0.28 18.04
C ASP A 122 9.50 -0.96 18.02
N ASP A 123 9.67 -2.01 17.20
CA ASP A 123 10.94 -2.71 17.00
C ASP A 123 12.03 -1.75 16.50
N PHE A 124 11.72 -0.89 15.52
CA PHE A 124 12.65 0.12 15.04
C PHE A 124 13.06 1.10 16.13
N ASN A 125 12.12 1.54 16.98
CA ASN A 125 12.41 2.46 18.07
C ASN A 125 13.32 1.82 19.13
N VAL A 126 13.15 0.53 19.42
CA VAL A 126 14.06 -0.21 20.33
C VAL A 126 15.48 -0.21 19.77
N VAL A 127 15.65 -0.54 18.49
CA VAL A 127 16.96 -0.52 17.82
C VAL A 127 17.56 0.88 17.83
N LEU A 128 16.76 1.90 17.56
CA LEU A 128 17.21 3.30 17.57
C LEU A 128 17.70 3.75 18.95
N VAL A 129 17.01 3.36 20.03
CA VAL A 129 17.43 3.65 21.40
C VAL A 129 18.77 2.99 21.72
N GLN A 130 18.92 1.70 21.39
CA GLN A 130 20.16 0.97 21.63
C GLN A 130 21.33 1.57 20.85
N LEU A 131 21.12 1.91 19.58
CA LEU A 131 22.14 2.52 18.74
C LEU A 131 22.57 3.90 19.27
N ASN A 132 21.63 4.72 19.71
CA ASN A 132 21.95 6.02 20.31
C ASN A 132 22.72 5.86 21.63
N SER A 133 22.37 4.87 22.45
CA SER A 133 23.12 4.55 23.67
C SER A 133 24.58 4.19 23.34
N LEU A 134 24.79 3.29 22.38
CA LEU A 134 26.13 2.86 21.94
C LEU A 134 26.96 3.99 21.33
N LYS A 135 26.31 4.93 20.62
CA LYS A 135 26.99 6.13 20.09
C LYS A 135 27.46 7.05 21.21
N ASN A 136 26.60 7.32 22.19
CA ASN A 136 26.93 8.17 23.33
C ASN A 136 28.07 7.56 24.17
N GLU A 137 28.04 6.25 24.42
CA GLU A 137 29.10 5.54 25.13
C GLU A 137 30.44 5.61 24.37
N ASN A 138 30.41 5.42 23.04
CA ASN A 138 31.61 5.58 22.21
C ASN A 138 32.19 7.01 22.27
N GLU A 139 31.33 8.03 22.29
CA GLU A 139 31.78 9.42 22.42
C GLU A 139 32.40 9.68 23.80
N GLN A 140 31.79 9.16 24.88
CA GLN A 140 32.34 9.27 26.23
C GLN A 140 33.73 8.60 26.34
N LEU A 141 33.85 7.36 25.85
CA LEU A 141 35.13 6.63 25.87
C LEU A 141 36.21 7.34 25.05
N ARG A 142 35.85 7.91 23.89
CA ARG A 142 36.79 8.72 23.08
C ARG A 142 37.26 9.96 23.81
N ASN A 143 36.38 10.64 24.54
CA ASN A 143 36.73 11.82 25.32
C ASN A 143 37.64 11.46 26.50
N GLU A 144 37.37 10.36 27.20
CA GLU A 144 38.21 9.84 28.29
C GLU A 144 39.62 9.46 27.81
N ILE A 145 39.72 8.72 26.69
CA ILE A 145 41.01 8.36 26.09
C ILE A 145 41.81 9.62 25.70
N ASN A 146 41.15 10.64 25.12
CA ASN A 146 41.83 11.88 24.75
C ASN A 146 42.34 12.64 25.99
N ALA A 147 41.55 12.72 27.06
CA ALA A 147 41.96 13.36 28.31
C ALA A 147 43.18 12.68 28.94
N LEU A 148 43.18 11.33 29.01
CA LEU A 148 44.30 10.55 29.53
C LEU A 148 45.58 10.73 28.68
N ARG A 149 45.43 10.83 27.35
CA ARG A 149 46.57 11.06 26.45
C ARG A 149 47.19 12.44 26.68
N ASP A 150 46.35 13.46 26.88
CA ASP A 150 46.83 14.83 27.08
C ASP A 150 47.53 14.97 28.45
N GLU A 151 47.09 14.24 29.49
CA GLU A 151 47.82 14.13 30.76
C GLU A 151 49.19 13.45 30.61
N HIS A 152 49.31 12.44 29.75
CA HIS A 152 50.56 11.68 29.58
C HIS A 152 51.60 12.39 28.70
N VAL A 153 51.19 13.33 27.85
CA VAL A 153 52.09 14.13 26.99
C VAL A 153 52.55 15.43 27.68
N GLY A 154 51.87 15.83 28.76
CA GLY A 154 52.22 17.01 29.57
C GLY A 154 53.27 16.77 30.68
N VAL A 155 53.82 15.55 30.79
CA VAL A 155 54.89 15.14 31.72
C VAL A 155 56.15 14.81 30.93
#